data_AF-T1BNL1-F1
#
_entry.id   AF-T1BNL1-F1
#
_cell.length_a   1.000
_cell.length_b   1.000
_cell.length_c   1.000
_cell.angle_alpha   90.00
_cell.angle_beta   90.00
_cell.angle_gamma   90.00
#
_symmetry.space_group_name_H-M   'P 1'
#
loop_
_entity.id
_entity.type
_entity.pdbx_description
1 polymer ?
#
loop_
_entity_poly.entity_id
_entity_poly.type
_entity_poly.pdbx_seq_one_letter_code
_entity_poly.pdbx_strand_id
1 'polypeptide(L)'
;MASIVARKIKGRVYYSKVESYRENGKVKQRILEYYGRLDPRKNPEACPIVKKNIDGTCSFGDIALLYRAADEINLFEVIDTYVPKRQGLPLSLEFFLTSAHKLLDDKPSSANLSPWVEDTHLPSLLGFDTKRITENTQQYLMNKIYDEERNIDHLYRISIDLYKTLRSCLAKRTTPTSTI
;
A
#
# COMPACT_ATOMS: atom_id res chain seq x y z
N MET A 1 19.34 -26.31 9.65
CA MET A 1 18.43 -27.04 10.57
C MET A 1 17.89 -26.07 11.58
N ALA A 2 16.57 -25.96 11.68
CA ALA A 2 15.91 -25.10 12.64
C ALA A 2 15.76 -25.81 13.99
N SER A 3 15.91 -25.07 15.10
CA SER A 3 15.75 -25.60 16.46
C SER A 3 14.97 -24.62 17.33
N ILE A 4 14.27 -25.14 18.35
CA ILE A 4 13.60 -24.30 19.35
C ILE A 4 14.60 -23.92 20.43
N VAL A 5 14.71 -22.63 20.74
CA VAL A 5 15.60 -22.09 21.77
C VAL A 5 14.76 -21.40 22.83
N ALA A 6 15.07 -21.67 24.10
CA ALA A 6 14.49 -21.00 25.25
C ALA A 6 15.41 -19.88 25.73
N ARG A 7 14.88 -18.67 25.89
CA ARG A 7 15.59 -17.51 26.40
C ARG A 7 14.91 -16.99 27.67
N LYS A 8 15.68 -16.84 28.75
CA LYS A 8 15.19 -16.28 30.02
C LYS A 8 15.41 -14.77 30.03
N ILE A 9 14.33 -14.00 30.19
CA ILE A 9 14.35 -12.52 30.25
C ILE A 9 13.50 -12.10 31.45
N LYS A 10 14.09 -11.35 32.40
CA LYS A 10 13.40 -10.83 33.60
C LYS A 10 12.55 -11.90 34.31
N GLY A 11 13.13 -13.06 34.56
CA GLY A 11 12.46 -14.19 35.24
C GLY A 11 11.47 -14.99 34.40
N ARG A 12 11.18 -14.58 33.16
CA ARG A 12 10.24 -15.26 32.26
C ARG A 12 10.99 -16.01 31.17
N VAL A 13 10.50 -17.18 30.78
CA VAL A 13 11.08 -18.01 29.71
C VAL A 13 10.30 -17.77 28.43
N TYR A 14 11.04 -17.59 27.33
CA TYR A 14 10.49 -17.33 26.01
C TYR A 14 11.06 -18.30 24.98
N TYR A 15 10.24 -18.71 24.01
CA TYR A 15 10.59 -19.72 23.02
C TYR A 15 10.62 -19.13 21.62
N SER A 16 11.67 -19.48 20.86
CA SER A 16 11.86 -19.08 19.47
C SER A 16 12.32 -20.26 18.64
N LYS A 17 11.84 -20.38 17.40
CA LYS A 17 12.48 -21.22 16.38
C LYS A 17 13.57 -20.43 15.71
N VAL A 18 14.79 -20.92 15.77
CA VAL A 18 15.97 -20.27 15.19
C VAL A 18 16.62 -21.17 14.16
N GLU A 19 17.29 -20.55 13.20
CA GLU A 19 18.11 -21.24 12.23
C GLU A 19 19.53 -20.68 12.24
N SER A 20 20.51 -21.58 12.27
CA SER A 20 21.93 -21.23 12.17
C SER A 20 22.32 -21.02 10.71
N TYR A 21 23.00 -19.91 10.43
CA TYR A 21 23.57 -19.60 9.12
C TYR A 21 25.01 -19.08 9.28
N ARG A 22 25.81 -19.12 8.22
CA ARG A 22 27.16 -18.58 8.21
C ARG A 22 27.20 -17.23 7.49
N GLU A 23 27.87 -16.27 8.10
CA GLU A 23 28.11 -14.96 7.52
C GLU A 23 29.54 -14.54 7.86
N ASN A 24 30.35 -14.24 6.82
CA ASN A 24 31.77 -13.89 6.96
C ASN A 24 32.56 -14.89 7.82
N GLY A 25 32.35 -16.19 7.58
CA GLY A 25 33.02 -17.29 8.31
C GLY A 25 32.54 -17.52 9.75
N LYS A 26 31.66 -16.66 10.29
CA LYS A 26 31.10 -16.80 11.65
C LYS A 26 29.71 -17.42 11.59
N VAL A 27 29.43 -18.32 12.52
CA VAL A 27 28.07 -18.88 12.69
C VAL A 27 27.21 -17.87 13.43
N LYS A 28 26.08 -17.50 12.83
CA LYS A 28 25.04 -16.63 13.41
C LYS A 28 23.72 -17.38 13.48
N GLN A 29 22.79 -16.86 14.28
CA GLN A 29 21.44 -17.38 14.40
C GLN A 29 20.44 -16.32 13.98
N ARG A 30 19.47 -16.67 13.13
CA ARG A 30 18.30 -15.85 12.82
C ARG A 30 17.06 -16.46 13.46
N ILE A 31 16.16 -15.63 13.97
CA ILE A 31 14.87 -16.06 14.50
C ILE A 31 13.90 -16.22 13.31
N LEU A 32 13.29 -17.39 13.17
CA LEU A 32 12.27 -17.67 12.16
C LEU A 32 10.87 -17.40 12.71
N GLU A 33 10.59 -17.92 13.91
CA GLU A 33 9.27 -17.84 14.56
C GLU A 33 9.46 -17.55 16.06
N TYR A 34 8.59 -16.71 16.63
CA TYR A 34 8.60 -16.38 18.05
C TYR A 34 7.31 -16.87 18.69
N TYR A 35 7.36 -17.73 19.70
CA TYR A 35 6.16 -18.34 20.33
C TYR A 35 5.80 -17.68 21.67
N GLY A 36 6.50 -16.61 22.05
CA GLY A 36 6.30 -15.99 23.35
C GLY A 36 6.65 -16.96 24.47
N ARG A 37 5.72 -17.19 25.41
CA ARG A 37 5.95 -18.01 26.61
C ARG A 37 5.50 -19.47 26.47
N LEU A 38 4.80 -19.80 25.40
CA LEU A 38 4.33 -21.16 25.17
C LEU A 38 5.46 -21.96 24.53
N ASP A 39 5.76 -23.13 25.11
CA ASP A 39 6.75 -24.05 24.56
C ASP A 39 6.11 -24.87 23.45
N PRO A 40 6.46 -24.67 22.17
CA PRO A 40 5.88 -25.42 21.05
C PRO A 40 6.23 -26.91 21.06
N ARG A 41 7.17 -27.34 21.90
CA ARG A 41 7.48 -28.76 22.10
C ARG A 41 6.49 -29.47 23.01
N LYS A 42 5.82 -28.72 23.88
CA LYS A 42 4.97 -29.25 24.96
C LYS A 42 3.52 -28.85 24.82
N ASN A 43 3.26 -27.71 24.20
CA ASN A 43 1.92 -27.18 24.04
C ASN A 43 1.54 -27.19 22.54
N PRO A 44 0.57 -28.02 22.13
CA PRO A 44 0.10 -28.07 20.74
C PRO A 44 -0.62 -26.78 20.29
N GLU A 45 -1.08 -25.94 21.22
CA GLU A 45 -1.69 -24.64 20.93
C GLU A 45 -0.67 -23.50 20.76
N ALA A 46 0.62 -23.79 20.94
CA ALA A 46 1.67 -22.77 20.79
C ALA A 46 1.83 -22.35 19.32
N CYS A 47 1.13 -21.29 18.93
CA CYS A 47 1.31 -20.67 17.63
C CYS A 47 2.41 -19.59 17.65
N PRO A 48 3.12 -19.35 16.54
CA PRO A 48 4.00 -18.20 16.41
C PRO A 48 3.22 -16.91 16.65
N ILE A 49 3.71 -16.07 17.56
CA ILE A 49 3.36 -14.66 17.65
C ILE A 49 3.93 -13.97 16.42
N VAL A 50 3.13 -13.98 15.37
CA VAL A 50 3.25 -13.02 14.29
C VAL A 50 2.78 -11.66 14.82
N LYS A 51 3.34 -10.59 14.27
CA LYS A 51 2.75 -9.27 14.37
C LYS A 51 1.42 -9.36 13.61
N LYS A 52 0.38 -9.85 14.28
CA LYS A 52 -0.96 -9.97 13.70
C LYS A 52 -1.36 -8.53 13.40
N ASN A 53 -1.72 -8.23 12.15
CA ASN A 53 -2.66 -7.15 11.90
C ASN A 53 -3.81 -7.41 12.89
N ILE A 54 -4.03 -6.50 13.82
CA ILE A 54 -5.13 -6.67 14.77
C ILE A 54 -6.37 -6.76 13.88
N ASP A 55 -7.13 -7.84 13.98
CA ASP A 55 -8.33 -8.02 13.16
C ASP A 55 -9.19 -6.75 13.35
N GLY A 56 -9.34 -5.95 12.29
CA GLY A 56 -10.03 -4.64 12.31
C GLY A 56 -9.15 -3.38 12.35
N THR A 57 -7.81 -3.45 12.29
CA THR A 57 -6.96 -2.28 12.05
C THR A 57 -6.55 -2.21 10.59
N CYS A 58 -7.25 -1.40 9.79
CA CYS A 58 -6.84 -1.07 8.43
C CYS A 58 -6.02 0.23 8.44
N SER A 59 -5.14 0.41 7.45
CA SER A 59 -4.47 1.71 7.29
C SER A 59 -5.49 2.78 6.88
N PHE A 60 -5.53 3.88 7.62
CA PHE A 60 -6.46 4.99 7.38
C PHE A 60 -5.74 6.30 7.13
N GLY A 61 -4.90 6.75 8.07
CA GLY A 61 -4.48 8.15 8.12
C GLY A 61 -3.67 8.62 6.91
N ASP A 62 -2.70 7.82 6.50
CA ASP A 62 -1.81 8.08 5.37
C ASP A 62 -2.56 8.06 4.03
N ILE A 63 -3.31 6.98 3.76
CA ILE A 63 -4.02 6.82 2.51
C ILE A 63 -5.22 7.75 2.38
N ALA A 64 -5.92 8.06 3.48
CA ALA A 64 -7.00 9.06 3.48
C ALA A 64 -6.45 10.47 3.22
N LEU A 65 -5.28 10.80 3.76
CA LEU A 65 -4.61 12.07 3.47
C LEU A 65 -4.22 12.17 1.99
N LEU A 66 -3.65 11.10 1.42
CA LEU A 66 -3.33 11.06 -0.01
C LEU A 66 -4.58 11.17 -0.88
N TYR A 67 -5.67 10.48 -0.51
CA TYR A 67 -6.93 10.55 -1.25
C TYR A 67 -7.51 11.96 -1.22
N ARG A 68 -7.50 12.62 -0.06
CA ARG A 68 -7.92 14.01 0.07
C ARG A 68 -7.04 14.96 -0.74
N ALA A 69 -5.71 14.77 -0.71
CA ALA A 69 -4.80 15.58 -1.51
C ALA A 69 -5.04 15.39 -3.02
N ALA A 70 -5.31 14.15 -3.45
CA ALA A 70 -5.67 13.82 -4.82
C ALA A 70 -6.98 14.52 -5.25
N ASP A 71 -7.99 14.50 -4.39
CA ASP A 71 -9.26 15.21 -4.62
C ASP A 71 -9.05 16.73 -4.70
N GLU A 72 -8.27 17.31 -3.79
CA GLU A 72 -7.98 18.75 -3.76
C GLU A 72 -7.22 19.27 -5.01
N ILE A 73 -6.42 18.42 -5.67
CA ILE A 73 -5.75 18.75 -6.94
C ILE A 73 -6.52 18.29 -8.16
N ASN A 74 -7.76 17.82 -7.97
CA ASN A 74 -8.64 17.30 -9.01
C ASN A 74 -8.03 16.15 -9.83
N LEU A 75 -7.30 15.25 -9.16
CA LEU A 75 -6.59 14.15 -9.80
C LEU A 75 -7.52 13.28 -10.65
N PHE A 76 -8.69 12.94 -10.10
CA PHE A 76 -9.59 11.98 -10.72
C PHE A 76 -10.15 12.50 -12.05
N GLU A 77 -10.66 13.73 -12.09
CA GLU A 77 -11.20 14.32 -13.31
C GLU A 77 -10.12 14.59 -14.36
N VAL A 78 -8.92 15.02 -13.94
CA VAL A 78 -7.80 15.22 -14.86
C VAL A 78 -7.43 13.91 -15.54
N ILE A 79 -7.34 12.80 -14.81
CA ILE A 79 -7.05 11.50 -15.43
C ILE A 79 -8.19 11.06 -16.34
N ASP A 80 -9.44 11.16 -15.88
CA ASP A 80 -10.63 10.78 -16.65
C ASP A 80 -10.80 11.59 -17.95
N THR A 81 -10.10 12.72 -18.10
CA THR A 81 -10.02 13.49 -19.35
C THR A 81 -9.19 12.78 -20.42
N TYR A 82 -8.17 12.03 -20.01
CA TYR A 82 -7.20 11.43 -20.91
C TYR A 82 -7.41 9.92 -21.09
N VAL A 83 -8.03 9.24 -20.13
CA VAL A 83 -8.28 7.81 -20.19
C VAL A 83 -9.76 7.50 -20.44
N PRO A 84 -10.10 6.43 -21.18
CA PRO A 84 -11.49 6.10 -21.46
C PRO A 84 -12.23 5.66 -20.18
N LYS A 85 -13.50 6.03 -20.09
CA LYS A 85 -14.38 5.49 -19.05
C LYS A 85 -14.63 4.00 -19.30
N ARG A 86 -14.70 3.23 -18.22
CA ARG A 86 -15.03 1.79 -18.27
C ARG A 86 -16.00 1.42 -17.15
N GLN A 87 -16.70 0.30 -17.31
CA GLN A 87 -17.48 -0.28 -16.23
C GLN A 87 -16.57 -0.92 -15.17
N GLY A 88 -16.98 -0.84 -13.90
CA GLY A 88 -16.19 -1.36 -12.77
C GLY A 88 -15.33 -0.28 -12.11
N LEU A 89 -14.11 -0.63 -11.72
CA LEU A 89 -13.20 0.31 -11.03
C LEU A 89 -12.74 1.40 -12.01
N PRO A 90 -12.99 2.70 -11.74
CA PRO A 90 -12.51 3.78 -12.58
C PRO A 90 -10.98 3.75 -12.76
N LEU A 91 -10.51 4.10 -13.94
CA LEU A 91 -9.07 4.14 -14.24
C LEU A 91 -8.33 5.21 -13.45
N SER A 92 -8.97 6.35 -13.20
CA SER A 92 -8.48 7.39 -12.31
C SER A 92 -8.27 6.90 -10.87
N LEU A 93 -9.21 6.10 -10.36
CA LEU A 93 -9.07 5.47 -9.05
C LEU A 93 -7.96 4.41 -9.05
N GLU A 94 -7.85 3.57 -10.07
CA GLU A 94 -6.76 2.59 -10.19
C GLU A 94 -5.39 3.25 -10.29
N PHE A 95 -5.28 4.38 -11.01
CA PHE A 95 -4.07 5.20 -11.07
C PHE A 95 -3.69 5.73 -9.68
N PHE A 96 -4.65 6.34 -8.98
CA PHE A 96 -4.43 6.82 -7.62
C PHE A 96 -3.95 5.70 -6.70
N LEU A 97 -4.63 4.54 -6.71
CA LEU A 97 -4.25 3.39 -5.86
C LEU A 97 -2.85 2.88 -6.20
N THR A 98 -2.50 2.81 -7.49
CA THR A 98 -1.16 2.41 -7.93
C THR A 98 -0.09 3.40 -7.47
N SER A 99 -0.36 4.71 -7.56
CA SER A 99 0.55 5.76 -7.09
C SER A 99 0.70 5.75 -5.56
N ALA A 100 -0.41 5.63 -4.83
CA ALA A 100 -0.40 5.56 -3.37
C ALA A 100 0.34 4.32 -2.87
N HIS A 101 0.12 3.16 -3.50
CA HIS A 101 0.82 1.93 -3.19
C HIS A 101 2.33 2.06 -3.38
N LYS A 102 2.77 2.65 -4.49
CA LYS A 102 4.20 2.94 -4.74
C LYS A 102 4.82 3.90 -3.72
N LEU A 103 4.03 4.77 -3.09
CA LEU A 103 4.51 5.73 -2.10
C LEU A 103 4.53 5.19 -0.67
N LEU A 104 3.56 4.33 -0.33
CA LEU A 104 3.29 3.93 1.05
C LEU A 104 3.71 2.49 1.39
N ASP A 105 3.83 1.60 0.40
CA ASP A 105 4.32 0.24 0.63
C ASP A 105 5.85 0.19 0.59
N ASP A 106 6.45 -0.61 1.48
CA ASP A 106 7.89 -0.87 1.52
C ASP A 106 8.35 -1.67 0.30
N LYS A 107 7.47 -2.48 -0.30
CA LYS A 107 7.78 -3.38 -1.42
C LYS A 107 6.66 -3.41 -2.47
N PRO A 108 6.40 -2.29 -3.16
CA PRO A 108 5.29 -2.20 -4.10
C PRO A 108 5.56 -3.03 -5.36
N SER A 109 4.56 -3.80 -5.77
CA SER A 109 4.53 -4.56 -7.03
C SER A 109 3.09 -4.65 -7.57
N SER A 110 2.93 -4.90 -8.86
CA SER A 110 1.59 -5.09 -9.45
C SER A 110 0.81 -6.24 -8.81
N ALA A 111 1.51 -7.28 -8.36
CA ALA A 111 0.91 -8.48 -7.79
C ALA A 111 0.36 -8.27 -6.37
N ASN A 112 0.96 -7.37 -5.58
CA ASN A 112 0.51 -7.10 -4.21
C ASN A 112 -0.35 -5.84 -4.06
N LEU A 113 -0.70 -5.15 -5.16
CA LEU A 113 -1.59 -3.98 -5.10
C LEU A 113 -2.97 -4.32 -4.53
N SER A 114 -3.63 -5.36 -5.06
CA SER A 114 -4.99 -5.73 -4.60
C SER A 114 -5.03 -6.12 -3.11
N PRO A 115 -4.15 -7.04 -2.62
CA PRO A 115 -4.04 -7.32 -1.19
C PRO A 115 -3.68 -6.09 -0.34
N TRP A 116 -2.79 -5.22 -0.83
CA TRP A 116 -2.43 -4.00 -0.11
C TRP A 116 -3.61 -3.04 0.04
N VAL A 117 -4.41 -2.86 -1.02
CA VAL A 117 -5.62 -2.02 -0.96
C VAL A 117 -6.68 -2.61 -0.04
N GLU A 118 -6.80 -3.94 0.03
CA GLU A 118 -7.73 -4.63 0.93
C GLU A 118 -7.44 -4.37 2.41
N ASP A 119 -6.17 -4.16 2.76
CA ASP A 119 -5.73 -3.80 4.11
C ASP A 119 -5.95 -2.30 4.45
N THR A 120 -6.57 -1.52 3.55
CA THR A 120 -6.92 -0.11 3.76
C THR A 120 -8.42 0.09 3.97
N HIS A 121 -8.81 1.24 4.51
CA HIS A 121 -10.25 1.59 4.63
C HIS A 121 -10.90 2.03 3.32
N LEU A 122 -10.13 2.28 2.25
CA LEU A 122 -10.67 2.83 1.00
C LEU A 122 -11.75 1.98 0.33
N PRO A 123 -11.64 0.63 0.26
CA PRO A 123 -12.67 -0.21 -0.35
C PRO A 123 -14.04 -0.02 0.29
N SER A 124 -14.08 0.03 1.63
CA SER A 124 -15.31 0.27 2.38
C SER A 124 -15.81 1.71 2.23
N LEU A 125 -14.91 2.69 2.19
CA LEU A 125 -15.28 4.11 2.08
C LEU A 125 -15.85 4.46 0.71
N LEU A 126 -15.25 3.91 -0.35
CA LEU A 126 -15.57 4.21 -1.74
C LEU A 126 -16.50 3.17 -2.38
N GLY A 127 -16.78 2.06 -1.69
CA GLY A 127 -17.74 1.04 -2.14
C GLY A 127 -17.28 0.25 -3.37
N PHE A 128 -16.01 -0.20 -3.40
CA PHE A 128 -15.49 -1.03 -4.49
C PHE A 128 -14.91 -2.35 -4.00
N ASP A 129 -14.90 -3.34 -4.90
CA ASP A 129 -14.31 -4.66 -4.67
C ASP A 129 -12.84 -4.67 -5.12
N THR A 130 -11.92 -4.97 -4.20
CA THR A 130 -10.47 -5.02 -4.46
C THR A 130 -10.08 -6.10 -5.46
N LYS A 131 -10.91 -7.15 -5.62
CA LYS A 131 -10.69 -8.22 -6.60
C LYS A 131 -10.78 -7.73 -8.05
N ARG A 132 -11.33 -6.53 -8.27
CA ARG A 132 -11.34 -5.87 -9.58
C ARG A 132 -9.98 -5.31 -9.97
N ILE A 133 -9.08 -5.15 -9.02
CA ILE A 133 -7.69 -4.76 -9.27
C ILE A 133 -6.94 -6.02 -9.67
N THR A 134 -6.63 -6.14 -10.96
CA THR A 134 -5.93 -7.28 -11.54
C THR A 134 -4.71 -6.81 -12.33
N GLU A 135 -3.79 -7.71 -12.66
CA GLU A 135 -2.67 -7.38 -13.54
C GLU A 135 -3.15 -6.86 -14.90
N ASN A 136 -4.21 -7.46 -15.46
CA ASN A 136 -4.81 -7.04 -16.72
C ASN A 136 -5.38 -5.62 -16.66
N THR A 137 -6.04 -5.23 -15.56
CA THR A 137 -6.60 -3.88 -15.42
C THR A 137 -5.49 -2.84 -15.25
N GLN A 138 -4.40 -3.18 -14.54
CA GLN A 138 -3.23 -2.33 -14.39
C GLN A 138 -2.50 -2.14 -15.72
N GLN A 139 -2.29 -3.22 -16.48
CA GLN A 139 -1.67 -3.13 -17.80
C GLN A 139 -2.55 -2.32 -18.76
N TYR A 140 -3.87 -2.52 -18.71
CA TYR A 140 -4.81 -1.73 -19.50
C TYR A 140 -4.71 -0.23 -19.16
N LEU A 141 -4.64 0.13 -17.87
CA LEU A 141 -4.41 1.51 -17.45
C LEU A 141 -3.14 2.09 -18.07
N MET A 142 -2.01 1.36 -17.98
CA MET A 142 -0.74 1.83 -18.54
C MET A 142 -0.81 2.03 -20.05
N ASN A 143 -1.46 1.12 -20.78
CA ASN A 143 -1.67 1.23 -22.23
C ASN A 143 -2.61 2.39 -22.63
N LYS A 144 -3.42 2.92 -21.70
CA LYS A 144 -4.29 4.08 -21.95
C LYS A 144 -3.66 5.40 -21.54
N ILE A 145 -2.72 5.38 -20.60
CA ILE A 145 -1.91 6.55 -20.28
C ILE A 145 -0.83 6.75 -21.34
N TYR A 146 -0.21 5.68 -21.80
CA TYR A 146 0.74 5.67 -22.89
C TYR A 146 0.18 4.85 -24.05
N ASP A 147 -0.33 5.54 -25.06
CA ASP A 147 -0.80 4.92 -26.30
C ASP A 147 0.38 4.82 -27.28
N GLU A 148 1.05 3.67 -27.28
CA GLU A 148 2.23 3.41 -28.10
C GLU A 148 1.92 3.47 -29.61
N GLU A 149 0.77 2.94 -30.04
CA GLU A 149 0.37 2.93 -31.45
C GLU A 149 0.22 4.34 -32.01
N ARG A 150 -0.28 5.27 -31.19
CA ARG A 150 -0.45 6.68 -31.57
C ARG A 150 0.73 7.55 -31.16
N ASN A 151 1.72 6.99 -30.45
CA ASN A 151 2.82 7.71 -29.82
C ASN A 151 2.32 8.91 -28.99
N ILE A 152 1.28 8.69 -28.18
CA ILE A 152 0.69 9.71 -27.31
C ILE A 152 0.98 9.33 -25.86
N ASP A 153 1.80 10.16 -25.21
CA ASP A 153 2.01 10.10 -23.77
C ASP A 153 1.10 11.12 -23.06
N HIS A 154 0.02 10.62 -22.45
CA HIS A 154 -0.88 11.44 -21.67
C HIS A 154 -0.29 11.86 -20.32
N LEU A 155 0.77 11.20 -19.83
CA LEU A 155 1.34 11.46 -18.52
C LEU A 155 1.87 12.90 -18.42
N TYR A 156 2.52 13.39 -19.46
CA TYR A 156 2.97 14.80 -19.52
C TYR A 156 1.79 15.77 -19.41
N ARG A 157 0.70 15.52 -20.14
CA ARG A 157 -0.48 16.39 -20.14
C ARG A 157 -1.18 16.37 -18.78
N ILE A 158 -1.34 15.18 -18.19
CA ILE A 158 -1.82 14.99 -16.83
C ILE A 158 -0.97 15.81 -15.86
N SER A 159 0.36 15.71 -15.92
CA SER A 159 1.25 16.44 -15.01
C SER A 159 1.10 17.96 -15.12
N ILE A 160 0.95 18.48 -16.35
CA ILE A 160 0.75 19.91 -16.62
C ILE A 160 -0.57 20.38 -16.02
N ASP A 161 -1.65 19.62 -16.21
CA ASP A 161 -2.96 20.03 -15.73
C ASP A 161 -3.08 19.93 -14.21
N LEU A 162 -2.53 18.88 -13.59
CA LEU A 162 -2.41 18.79 -12.14
C LEU A 162 -1.62 19.96 -11.56
N TYR A 163 -0.52 20.36 -12.21
CA TYR A 163 0.26 21.52 -11.79
C TYR A 163 -0.54 22.83 -11.87
N LYS A 164 -1.32 23.04 -12.94
CA LYS A 164 -2.23 24.21 -13.04
C LYS A 164 -3.27 24.21 -11.93
N THR A 165 -3.89 23.06 -11.66
CA THR A 165 -4.88 22.93 -10.59
C THR A 165 -4.26 23.22 -9.23
N LEU A 166 -3.12 22.62 -8.93
CA LEU A 166 -2.37 22.86 -7.70
C LEU A 166 -2.04 24.35 -7.52
N ARG A 167 -1.54 25.02 -8.57
CA ARG A 167 -1.21 26.44 -8.53
C ARG A 167 -2.44 27.31 -8.22
N SER A 168 -3.59 26.97 -8.81
CA SER A 168 -4.87 27.64 -8.53
C SER A 168 -5.30 27.42 -7.07
N CYS A 169 -5.20 26.20 -6.56
CA CYS A 169 -5.53 25.87 -5.18
C CYS A 169 -4.62 26.61 -4.18
N LEU A 170 -3.32 26.69 -4.44
CA LEU A 170 -2.38 27.43 -3.59
C LEU A 170 -2.65 28.94 -3.59
N ALA A 171 -2.94 29.53 -4.76
CA ALA A 171 -3.27 30.96 -4.86
C ALA A 171 -4.54 31.35 -4.09
N LYS A 172 -5.55 30.46 -4.07
CA LYS A 172 -6.78 30.65 -3.27
C LYS A 172 -6.53 30.59 -1.76
N ARG A 173 -5.52 29.84 -1.30
CA ARG A 173 -5.18 29.75 0.13
C ARG A 173 -4.38 30.96 0.63
N THR A 174 -3.67 31.65 -0.25
CA THR A 174 -2.84 32.81 0.11
C THR A 174 -3.59 34.15 0.05
N THR A 175 -4.82 34.16 -0.45
CA THR A 175 -5.66 35.37 -0.40
C THR A 175 -6.39 35.39 0.95
N PRO A 176 -6.08 36.33 1.86
CA PRO A 176 -6.77 36.42 3.14
C PRO A 176 -8.25 36.68 2.87
N THR A 177 -9.11 35.87 3.48
CA THR A 177 -10.54 36.08 3.50
C THR A 177 -10.79 37.40 4.24
N SER A 178 -10.85 38.52 3.50
CA SER A 178 -11.31 39.80 4.02
C SER A 178 -12.78 39.63 4.35
N THR A 179 -13.06 39.27 5.61
CA THR A 179 -14.41 39.15 6.12
C THR A 179 -14.81 40.54 6.60
N ILE A 180 -15.85 41.08 5.96
CA ILE A 180 -16.59 42.29 6.33
C ILE A 180 -17.44 41.98 7.56
#